data_AF-A0A388TA78-F1
#
_entry.id   AF-A0A388TA78-F1
#
_cell.length_a   1.000
_cell.length_b   1.000
_cell.length_c   1.000
_cell.angle_alpha   90.00
_cell.angle_beta   90.00
_cell.angle_gamma   90.00
#
_symmetry.space_group_name_H-M   'P 1'
#
loop_
_entity.id
_entity.type
_entity.pdbx_description
1 polymer ?
#
loop_
_entity_poly.entity_id
_entity_poly.type
_entity_poly.pdbx_seq_one_letter_code
_entity_poly.pdbx_strand_id
1 'polypeptide(L)'
;MFNFVKTWLKKNIDDYLLTLTKPEGVVIPAGFNAAENIRNASKQWVIVPFGSGMVCVQLRVLSAGEMPQVSVIETASRNALKSREDMIRLLNLQEEICRSVMLCPTFEQAEKEILGGDGVAQSQRAKLKELQEKVKDMPENTKKTKLFNQLNKLELATGYFLPSNFMCAVVNWALCLDVTDVKRLTPERLIEAYRLSQMYHNRASDNIQGIFCDYQRREIDILAAYLSAEDDKKHKPNNRGKKYVR
;
A
#
# COMPACT_ATOMS: atom_id res chain seq x y z
N MET A 1 -11.97 36.38 20.98
CA MET A 1 -11.78 36.78 19.56
C MET A 1 -11.00 35.73 18.75
N PHE A 2 -9.88 35.17 19.25
CA PHE A 2 -9.10 34.13 18.56
C PHE A 2 -9.85 32.84 18.17
N ASN A 3 -10.74 32.34 19.03
CA ASN A 3 -11.53 31.14 18.71
C ASN A 3 -12.52 31.35 17.56
N PHE A 4 -13.05 32.56 17.41
CA PHE A 4 -13.97 32.87 16.32
C PHE A 4 -13.25 32.83 14.97
N VAL A 5 -12.06 33.45 14.90
CA VAL A 5 -11.23 33.46 13.68
C VAL A 5 -10.77 32.05 13.31
N LYS A 6 -10.41 31.21 14.29
CA LYS A 6 -9.97 29.83 14.04
C LYS A 6 -11.11 28.94 13.55
N THR A 7 -12.30 29.06 14.14
CA THR A 7 -13.50 28.33 13.69
C THR A 7 -13.97 28.82 12.33
N TRP A 8 -13.89 30.13 12.06
CA TRP A 8 -14.24 30.71 10.77
C TRP A 8 -13.26 30.28 9.68
N LEU A 9 -11.95 30.33 9.93
CA LEU A 9 -10.93 29.85 8.98
C LEU A 9 -11.09 28.36 8.71
N LYS A 10 -11.28 27.54 9.75
CA LYS A 10 -11.51 26.10 9.57
C LYS A 10 -12.76 25.84 8.74
N LYS A 11 -13.88 26.51 9.03
CA LYS A 11 -15.12 26.34 8.27
C LYS A 11 -14.97 26.77 6.81
N ASN A 12 -14.33 27.91 6.54
CA ASN A 12 -14.15 28.37 5.16
C ASN A 12 -13.14 27.51 4.38
N ILE A 13 -12.13 26.96 5.05
CA ILE A 13 -11.22 25.98 4.45
C ILE A 13 -11.96 24.68 4.18
N ASP A 14 -12.76 24.18 5.12
CA ASP A 14 -13.56 22.97 4.95
C ASP A 14 -14.60 23.16 3.83
N ASP A 15 -15.30 24.29 3.77
CA ASP A 15 -16.27 24.64 2.73
C ASP A 15 -15.57 24.82 1.37
N TYR A 16 -14.40 25.47 1.31
CA TYR A 16 -13.60 25.62 0.09
C TYR A 16 -13.07 24.27 -0.41
N LEU A 17 -12.56 23.43 0.49
CA LEU A 17 -12.13 22.08 0.18
C LEU A 17 -13.32 21.25 -0.30
N LEU A 18 -14.49 21.32 0.35
CA LEU A 18 -15.73 20.67 -0.09
C LEU A 18 -16.22 21.18 -1.45
N THR A 19 -15.98 22.44 -1.82
CA THR A 19 -16.29 22.95 -3.16
C THR A 19 -15.30 22.47 -4.22
N LEU A 20 -14.03 22.24 -3.86
CA LEU A 20 -13.03 21.60 -4.73
C LEU A 20 -13.22 20.07 -4.81
N THR A 21 -13.80 19.47 -3.77
CA THR A 21 -14.07 18.03 -3.62
C THR A 21 -15.56 17.72 -3.63
N LYS A 22 -16.36 18.47 -4.40
CA LYS A 22 -17.46 17.80 -5.08
C LYS A 22 -16.80 17.09 -6.26
N PRO A 23 -16.44 15.79 -6.16
CA PRO A 23 -16.41 15.03 -7.39
C PRO A 23 -17.85 15.17 -7.89
N GLU A 24 -18.06 16.00 -8.92
CA GLU A 24 -19.04 15.60 -9.93
C GLU A 24 -18.72 14.13 -10.14
N GLY A 25 -19.60 13.25 -9.68
CA GLY A 25 -19.31 11.83 -9.60
C GLY A 25 -18.90 11.42 -11.00
N VAL A 26 -17.60 11.31 -11.25
CA VAL A 26 -17.11 10.86 -12.52
C VAL A 26 -17.54 9.42 -12.53
N VAL A 27 -18.63 9.16 -13.24
CA VAL A 27 -19.07 7.80 -13.52
C VAL A 27 -17.98 7.27 -14.44
N ILE A 28 -16.94 6.68 -13.85
CA ILE A 28 -15.85 6.12 -14.62
C ILE A 28 -16.45 4.89 -15.31
N PRO A 29 -16.58 4.90 -16.65
CA PRO A 29 -17.23 3.83 -17.38
C PRO A 29 -16.46 2.51 -17.22
N ALA A 30 -17.11 1.39 -17.54
CA ALA A 30 -16.44 0.09 -17.53
C ALA A 30 -15.24 0.08 -18.50
N GLY A 31 -14.01 -0.06 -17.98
CA GLY A 31 -12.78 0.04 -18.76
C GLY A 31 -11.53 0.37 -17.92
N PHE A 32 -10.52 0.92 -18.59
CA PHE A 32 -9.23 1.31 -18.00
C PHE A 32 -9.41 2.53 -17.07
N ASN A 33 -9.08 2.34 -15.79
CA ASN A 33 -9.26 3.26 -14.69
C ASN A 33 -7.90 3.65 -14.10
N ALA A 34 -7.21 4.57 -14.76
CA ALA A 34 -5.96 5.09 -14.25
C ALA A 34 -6.18 5.74 -12.87
N ALA A 35 -5.23 5.58 -11.96
CA ALA A 35 -5.34 6.13 -10.62
C ALA A 35 -5.49 7.67 -10.62
N GLU A 36 -4.91 8.36 -11.62
CA GLU A 36 -5.05 9.81 -11.80
C GLU A 36 -6.48 10.23 -12.15
N ASN A 37 -7.21 9.40 -12.91
CA ASN A 37 -8.61 9.64 -13.25
C ASN A 37 -9.50 9.46 -12.01
N ILE A 38 -9.23 8.42 -11.21
CA ILE A 38 -9.95 8.18 -9.95
C ILE A 38 -9.68 9.32 -8.94
N ARG A 39 -8.47 9.86 -8.93
CA ARG A 39 -8.08 11.00 -8.09
C ARG A 39 -8.51 12.36 -8.64
N ASN A 40 -8.88 12.42 -9.91
CA ASN A 40 -9.07 13.65 -10.67
C ASN A 40 -7.83 14.56 -10.68
N ALA A 41 -6.63 13.98 -10.55
CA ALA A 41 -5.35 14.71 -10.55
C ALA A 41 -4.16 13.74 -10.67
N SER A 42 -3.12 14.14 -11.40
CA SER A 42 -1.83 13.45 -11.42
C SER A 42 -0.94 13.83 -10.22
N LYS A 43 -1.16 15.02 -9.64
CA LYS A 43 -0.47 15.55 -8.45
C LYS A 43 -1.44 16.35 -7.60
N GLN A 44 -1.35 16.24 -6.27
CA GLN A 44 -2.25 16.93 -5.36
C GLN A 44 -1.56 17.32 -4.05
N TRP A 45 -1.89 18.49 -3.53
CA TRP A 45 -1.56 18.87 -2.16
C TRP A 45 -2.55 18.22 -1.20
N VAL A 46 -2.03 17.49 -0.22
CA VAL A 46 -2.82 16.78 0.77
C VAL A 46 -2.33 17.10 2.19
N ILE A 47 -3.27 17.12 3.12
CA ILE A 47 -2.98 17.27 4.54
C ILE A 47 -2.93 15.87 5.15
N VAL A 48 -1.79 15.50 5.70
CA VAL A 48 -1.54 14.18 6.27
C VAL A 48 -1.12 14.29 7.74
N PRO A 49 -1.48 13.31 8.57
CA PRO A 49 -1.08 13.29 9.97
C PRO A 49 0.43 13.07 10.11
N PHE A 50 1.06 13.76 11.06
CA PHE A 50 2.49 13.62 11.36
C PHE A 50 2.68 13.63 12.87
N GLY A 51 2.77 12.45 13.49
CA GLY A 51 2.77 12.33 14.94
C GLY A 51 1.46 12.86 15.53
N SER A 52 1.52 13.88 16.40
CA SER A 52 0.34 14.56 16.95
C SER A 52 -0.18 15.73 16.10
N GLY A 53 0.51 16.08 15.02
CA GLY A 53 0.19 17.21 14.15
C GLY A 53 -0.34 16.81 12.78
N MET A 54 -0.51 17.82 11.93
CA MET A 54 -0.86 17.69 10.51
C MET A 54 0.15 18.48 9.69
N VAL A 55 0.54 17.95 8.54
CA VAL A 55 1.45 18.61 7.59
C VAL A 55 0.87 18.59 6.19
N CYS A 56 1.16 19.62 5.41
CA CYS A 56 0.76 19.70 4.01
C CYS A 56 1.91 19.17 3.14
N VAL A 57 1.62 18.22 2.27
CA VAL A 57 2.59 17.62 1.35
C VAL A 57 1.99 17.51 -0.05
N GLN A 58 2.83 17.69 -1.07
CA GLN A 58 2.44 17.43 -2.45
C GLN A 58 2.79 16.00 -2.80
N LEU A 59 1.78 15.22 -3.20
CA LEU A 59 1.93 13.83 -3.61
C LEU A 59 1.63 13.69 -5.11
N ARG A 60 2.28 12.73 -5.78
CA ARG A 60 1.98 12.32 -7.16
C ARG A 60 1.33 10.95 -7.22
N VAL A 61 0.41 10.77 -8.16
CA VAL A 61 -0.16 9.45 -8.43
C VAL A 61 0.87 8.60 -9.17
N LEU A 62 1.06 7.35 -8.72
CA LEU A 62 1.91 6.39 -9.41
C LEU A 62 1.14 5.79 -10.60
N SER A 63 1.83 5.61 -11.72
CA SER A 63 1.31 4.82 -12.83
C SER A 63 1.32 3.32 -12.49
N ALA A 64 0.54 2.52 -13.21
CA ALA A 64 0.45 1.07 -12.95
C ALA A 64 1.80 0.33 -13.07
N GLY A 65 2.76 0.86 -13.85
CA GLY A 65 4.11 0.29 -13.98
C GLY A 65 5.09 0.72 -12.88
N GLU A 66 4.76 1.78 -12.13
CA GLU A 66 5.55 2.28 -10.99
C GLU A 66 5.04 1.77 -9.64
N MET A 67 3.87 1.11 -9.63
CA MET A 67 3.34 0.51 -8.41
C MET A 67 4.27 -0.62 -7.95
N PRO A 68 4.66 -0.65 -6.66
CA PRO A 68 5.50 -1.71 -6.16
C PRO A 68 4.77 -3.06 -6.26
N GLN A 69 5.54 -4.15 -6.33
CA GLN A 69 5.01 -5.52 -6.44
C GLN A 69 4.44 -6.02 -5.11
N VAL A 70 3.41 -5.36 -4.59
CA VAL A 70 2.75 -5.74 -3.36
C VAL A 70 1.26 -5.85 -3.57
N SER A 71 0.68 -6.91 -3.00
CA SER A 71 -0.76 -7.11 -3.02
C SER A 71 -1.43 -6.04 -2.17
N VAL A 72 -2.15 -5.14 -2.84
CA VAL A 72 -2.93 -4.09 -2.19
C VAL A 72 -4.17 -4.68 -1.50
N ILE A 73 -4.66 -5.82 -1.98
CA ILE A 73 -5.76 -6.57 -1.38
C ILE A 73 -5.31 -7.22 -0.06
N GLU A 74 -4.13 -7.86 -0.04
CA GLU A 74 -3.56 -8.39 1.21
C GLU A 74 -3.23 -7.27 2.19
N THR A 75 -2.69 -6.15 1.70
CA THR A 75 -2.37 -4.97 2.53
C THR A 75 -3.63 -4.32 3.12
N ALA A 76 -4.75 -4.33 2.38
CA ALA A 76 -6.05 -3.85 2.87
C ALA A 76 -6.70 -4.82 3.87
N SER A 77 -6.29 -6.09 3.88
CA SER A 77 -6.82 -7.10 4.80
C SER A 77 -6.16 -6.99 6.19
N ARG A 78 -6.96 -7.03 7.26
CA ARG A 78 -6.49 -6.83 8.66
C ARG A 78 -5.55 -7.93 9.19
N ASN A 79 -5.29 -9.00 8.43
CA ASN A 79 -4.66 -10.23 8.92
C ASN A 79 -3.24 -10.51 8.35
N ALA A 80 -2.62 -9.55 7.66
CA ALA A 80 -1.41 -9.80 6.86
C ALA A 80 -0.09 -9.90 7.65
N LEU A 81 0.00 -9.42 8.90
CA LEU A 81 1.27 -9.34 9.62
C LEU A 81 1.41 -10.44 10.68
N LYS A 82 2.02 -11.56 10.29
CA LYS A 82 2.21 -12.72 11.18
C LYS A 82 3.62 -12.86 11.74
N SER A 83 4.64 -12.29 11.08
CA SER A 83 6.03 -12.35 11.53
C SER A 83 6.69 -10.97 11.62
N ARG A 84 7.80 -10.89 12.38
CA ARG A 84 8.65 -9.71 12.46
C ARG A 84 9.30 -9.36 11.12
N GLU A 85 9.61 -10.37 10.32
CA GLU A 85 10.19 -10.19 8.98
C GLU A 85 9.17 -9.54 8.03
N ASP A 86 7.90 -9.94 8.12
CA ASP A 86 6.82 -9.33 7.34
C ASP A 86 6.61 -7.86 7.71
N MET A 87 6.75 -7.51 9.00
CA MET A 87 6.68 -6.10 9.45
C MET A 87 7.81 -5.26 8.85
N ILE A 88 9.05 -5.77 8.85
CA ILE A 88 10.20 -5.07 8.25
C ILE A 88 9.97 -4.88 6.74
N ARG A 89 9.53 -5.93 6.04
CA ARG A 89 9.22 -5.86 4.61
C ARG A 89 8.14 -4.83 4.30
N LEU A 90 7.05 -4.82 5.07
CA LEU A 90 5.98 -3.85 4.91
C LEU A 90 6.48 -2.42 5.13
N LEU A 91 7.26 -2.19 6.18
CA LEU A 91 7.76 -0.84 6.46
C LEU A 91 8.74 -0.36 5.36
N ASN A 92 9.63 -1.23 4.87
CA ASN A 92 10.55 -0.90 3.77
C ASN A 92 9.77 -0.52 2.50
N LEU A 93 8.71 -1.26 2.20
CA LEU A 93 7.80 -0.94 1.11
C LEU A 93 7.11 0.41 1.32
N GLN A 94 6.59 0.68 2.52
CA GLN A 94 5.94 1.96 2.82
C GLN A 94 6.89 3.13 2.60
N GLU A 95 8.16 2.98 3.00
CA GLU A 95 9.21 3.96 2.72
C GLU A 95 9.43 4.14 1.21
N GLU A 96 9.56 3.04 0.45
CA GLU A 96 9.75 3.08 -1.01
C GLU A 96 8.59 3.80 -1.72
N ILE A 97 7.36 3.53 -1.29
CA ILE A 97 6.16 4.24 -1.78
C ILE A 97 6.24 5.73 -1.43
N CYS A 98 6.56 6.07 -0.18
CA CYS A 98 6.69 7.47 0.23
C CYS A 98 7.73 8.20 -0.60
N ARG A 99 8.90 7.57 -0.84
CA ARG A 99 9.97 8.12 -1.69
C ARG A 99 9.51 8.34 -3.12
N SER A 100 8.71 7.42 -3.66
CA SER A 100 8.21 7.49 -5.03
C SER A 100 7.11 8.54 -5.20
N VAL A 101 6.34 8.83 -4.15
CA VAL A 101 5.09 9.60 -4.20
C VAL A 101 5.26 11.05 -3.74
N MET A 102 6.15 11.31 -2.79
CA MET A 102 6.36 12.65 -2.21
C MET A 102 7.14 13.56 -3.17
N LEU A 103 6.52 14.66 -3.58
CA LEU A 103 7.14 15.69 -4.44
C LEU A 103 7.60 16.92 -3.67
N CYS A 104 6.82 17.37 -2.68
CA CYS A 104 7.15 18.57 -1.92
C CYS A 104 6.62 18.50 -0.47
N PRO A 105 7.50 18.47 0.54
CA PRO A 105 8.94 18.18 0.40
C PRO A 105 9.16 16.80 -0.23
N THR A 106 10.28 16.60 -0.91
CA THR A 106 10.68 15.23 -1.29
C THR A 106 11.00 14.42 -0.05
N PHE A 107 11.01 13.10 -0.18
CA PHE A 107 11.36 12.21 0.92
C PHE A 107 12.76 12.52 1.48
N GLU A 108 13.74 12.76 0.61
CA GLU A 108 15.12 13.09 0.98
C GLU A 108 15.23 14.47 1.65
N GLN A 109 14.39 15.43 1.25
CA GLN A 109 14.32 16.74 1.90
C GLN A 109 13.75 16.61 3.31
N ALA A 110 12.64 15.88 3.47
CA ALA A 110 12.06 15.62 4.79
C ALA A 110 13.04 14.86 5.69
N GLU A 111 13.72 13.87 5.12
CA GLU A 111 14.77 13.10 5.77
C GLU A 111 15.91 13.97 6.27
N LYS A 112 16.45 14.82 5.39
CA LYS A 112 17.55 15.73 5.73
C LYS A 112 17.15 16.70 6.83
N GLU A 113 15.92 17.19 6.84
CA GLU A 113 15.51 18.21 7.80
C GLU A 113 15.17 17.60 9.17
N ILE A 114 14.59 16.39 9.18
CA ILE A 114 14.29 15.67 10.40
C ILE A 114 15.57 15.09 11.03
N LEU A 115 16.46 14.50 10.22
CA LEU A 115 17.69 13.89 10.70
C LEU A 115 18.86 14.87 10.81
N GLY A 116 18.81 16.00 10.10
CA GLY A 116 19.84 17.04 10.12
C GLY A 116 20.04 17.64 11.51
N GLY A 117 18.99 17.60 12.35
CA GLY A 117 19.02 18.04 13.74
C GLY A 117 19.42 16.98 14.77
N ASP A 118 19.53 15.70 14.40
CA ASP A 118 19.78 14.59 15.35
C ASP A 118 21.03 13.77 14.98
N GLY A 119 22.16 14.09 15.62
CA GLY A 119 23.43 13.40 15.43
C GLY A 119 23.41 11.92 15.85
N VAL A 120 22.52 11.53 16.76
CA VAL A 120 22.37 10.12 17.16
C VAL A 120 21.73 9.33 16.03
N ALA A 121 20.63 9.84 15.47
CA ALA A 121 19.95 9.20 14.35
C ALA A 121 20.83 9.08 13.10
N GLN A 122 21.62 10.13 12.79
CA GLN A 122 22.62 10.07 11.72
C GLN A 122 23.66 8.97 11.94
N SER A 123 24.22 8.88 13.16
CA SER A 123 25.24 7.88 13.49
C SER A 123 24.72 6.44 13.41
N GLN A 124 23.47 6.21 13.82
CA GLN A 124 22.86 4.88 13.78
C GLN A 124 22.56 4.47 12.34
N ARG A 125 22.19 5.41 11.47
CA ARG A 125 21.94 5.14 10.05
C ARG A 125 23.21 4.89 9.25
N ALA A 126 24.29 5.61 9.56
CA ALA A 126 25.61 5.32 8.99
C ALA A 126 26.06 3.89 9.35
N LYS A 127 25.89 3.47 10.61
CA LYS A 127 26.15 2.09 11.05
C LYS A 127 25.27 1.07 10.33
N LEU A 128 24.01 1.41 10.05
CA LEU A 128 23.09 0.54 9.35
C LEU A 128 23.54 0.32 7.89
N LYS A 129 23.90 1.38 7.16
CA LYS A 129 24.49 1.27 5.82
C LYS A 129 25.77 0.44 5.81
N GLU A 130 26.67 0.69 6.76
CA GLU A 130 27.92 -0.07 6.88
C GLU A 130 27.66 -1.56 7.12
N LEU A 131 26.67 -1.91 7.95
CA LEU A 131 26.28 -3.30 8.20
C LEU A 131 25.60 -3.93 6.97
N GLN A 132 24.76 -3.20 6.24
CA GLN A 132 24.14 -3.67 5.00
C GLN A 132 25.20 -4.01 3.93
N GLU A 133 26.20 -3.14 3.74
CA GLU A 133 27.30 -3.40 2.80
C GLU A 133 28.13 -4.62 3.23
N LYS A 134 28.48 -4.74 4.51
CA LYS A 134 29.23 -5.90 5.04
C LYS A 134 28.49 -7.22 4.86
N VAL A 135 27.17 -7.22 4.94
CA VAL A 135 26.36 -8.44 4.82
C VAL A 135 26.19 -8.88 3.36
N LYS A 136 26.24 -7.93 2.40
CA LYS A 136 26.03 -8.20 0.97
C LYS A 136 27.01 -9.23 0.40
N ASP A 137 28.28 -9.13 0.81
CA ASP A 137 29.37 -9.96 0.27
C ASP A 137 29.76 -11.15 1.17
N MET A 138 29.06 -11.38 2.28
CA MET A 138 29.35 -12.51 3.17
C MET A 138 28.79 -13.83 2.63
N PRO A 139 29.56 -14.94 2.67
CA PRO A 139 29.03 -16.27 2.40
C PRO A 139 27.99 -16.67 3.45
N GLU A 140 27.01 -17.47 3.05
CA GLU A 140 25.97 -17.98 3.97
C GLU A 140 26.59 -18.85 5.06
N ASN A 141 26.56 -18.32 6.29
CA ASN A 141 27.03 -19.01 7.49
C ASN A 141 26.32 -18.45 8.73
N THR A 142 26.50 -19.11 9.86
CA THR A 142 25.93 -18.72 11.16
C THR A 142 26.32 -17.31 11.63
N LYS A 143 27.44 -16.75 11.13
CA LYS A 143 27.83 -15.35 11.40
C LYS A 143 26.99 -14.37 10.58
N LYS A 144 26.71 -14.67 9.31
CA LYS A 144 25.80 -13.90 8.45
C LYS A 144 24.40 -13.84 9.06
N THR A 145 23.87 -14.97 9.57
CA THR A 145 22.54 -14.99 10.23
C THR A 145 22.50 -14.12 11.50
N LYS A 146 23.56 -14.14 12.33
CA LYS A 146 23.64 -13.29 13.53
C LYS A 146 23.72 -11.80 13.17
N LEU A 147 24.51 -11.45 12.15
CA LEU A 147 24.60 -10.09 11.63
C LEU A 147 23.27 -9.63 11.02
N PHE A 148 22.59 -10.50 10.26
CA PHE A 148 21.27 -10.23 9.71
C PHE A 148 20.23 -9.96 10.81
N ASN A 149 20.27 -10.72 11.90
CA ASN A 149 19.39 -10.49 13.05
C ASN A 149 19.72 -9.19 13.80
N GLN A 150 20.99 -8.77 13.86
CA GLN A 150 21.38 -7.47 14.42
C GLN A 150 20.98 -6.32 13.50
N LEU A 151 21.11 -6.51 12.20
CA LEU A 151 20.68 -5.57 11.15
C LEU A 151 19.16 -5.37 11.22
N ASN A 152 18.38 -6.46 11.29
CA ASN A 152 16.93 -6.39 11.49
C ASN A 152 16.53 -5.69 12.80
N LYS A 153 17.32 -5.85 13.87
CA LYS A 153 17.09 -5.13 15.14
C LYS A 153 17.39 -3.63 15.00
N LEU A 154 18.46 -3.28 14.30
CA LEU A 154 18.83 -1.89 14.02
C LEU A 154 17.85 -1.23 13.05
N GLU A 155 17.40 -1.91 12.00
CA GLU A 155 16.36 -1.42 11.07
C GLU A 155 15.04 -1.13 11.79
N LEU A 156 14.67 -1.94 12.78
CA LEU A 156 13.49 -1.65 13.61
C LEU A 156 13.73 -0.56 14.65
N ALA A 157 14.94 -0.47 15.22
CA ALA A 157 15.27 0.49 16.28
C ALA A 157 15.58 1.91 15.76
N THR A 158 16.18 2.01 14.58
CA THR A 158 16.34 3.26 13.81
C THR A 158 15.11 3.58 12.96
N GLY A 159 14.11 2.69 13.01
CA GLY A 159 13.09 2.48 12.00
C GLY A 159 12.26 3.72 11.74
N TYR A 160 12.51 4.27 10.55
CA TYR A 160 11.70 5.24 9.84
C TYR A 160 11.55 6.57 10.59
N PHE A 161 12.27 7.58 10.10
CA PHE A 161 12.21 8.94 10.63
C PHE A 161 10.83 9.58 10.45
N LEU A 162 10.02 9.07 9.53
CA LEU A 162 8.64 9.47 9.36
C LEU A 162 7.73 8.72 10.34
N PRO A 163 6.82 9.42 11.04
CA PRO A 163 5.81 8.80 11.88
C PRO A 163 4.98 7.74 11.12
N SER A 164 4.62 6.64 11.78
CA SER A 164 3.85 5.56 11.17
C SER A 164 2.50 6.01 10.63
N ASN A 165 1.83 6.96 11.29
CA ASN A 165 0.57 7.53 10.82
C ASN A 165 0.73 8.33 9.52
N PHE A 166 1.87 9.04 9.37
CA PHE A 166 2.21 9.74 8.14
C PHE A 166 2.40 8.75 6.99
N MET A 167 3.26 7.75 7.17
CA MET A 167 3.54 6.75 6.14
C MET A 167 2.27 6.00 5.72
N CYS A 168 1.46 5.57 6.68
CA CYS A 168 0.18 4.93 6.39
C CYS A 168 -0.77 5.84 5.59
N ALA A 169 -0.84 7.13 5.90
CA ALA A 169 -1.69 8.07 5.16
C ALA A 169 -1.20 8.27 3.72
N VAL A 170 0.11 8.46 3.52
CA VAL A 170 0.72 8.61 2.19
C VAL A 170 0.55 7.34 1.36
N VAL A 171 0.76 6.17 1.97
CA VAL A 171 0.61 4.86 1.30
C VAL A 171 -0.84 4.60 0.94
N ASN A 172 -1.79 4.84 1.85
CA ASN A 172 -3.21 4.74 1.54
C ASN A 172 -3.60 5.67 0.38
N TRP A 173 -3.04 6.87 0.36
CA TRP A 173 -3.27 7.81 -0.72
C TRP A 173 -2.67 7.31 -2.05
N ALA A 174 -1.43 6.85 -2.04
CA ALA A 174 -0.74 6.34 -3.23
C ALA A 174 -1.47 5.15 -3.84
N LEU A 175 -1.90 4.21 -3.00
CA LEU A 175 -2.62 2.99 -3.37
C LEU A 175 -4.14 3.22 -3.49
N CYS A 176 -4.60 4.47 -3.51
CA CYS A 176 -6.02 4.82 -3.69
C CYS A 176 -6.98 4.05 -2.75
N LEU A 177 -6.54 3.65 -1.55
CA LEU A 177 -7.28 2.78 -0.62
C LEU A 177 -8.45 3.51 0.07
N ASP A 178 -8.44 4.83 0.04
CA ASP A 178 -9.46 5.75 0.55
C ASP A 178 -10.57 6.04 -0.48
N VAL A 179 -10.29 5.88 -1.77
CA VAL A 179 -11.23 6.21 -2.87
C VAL A 179 -11.72 4.99 -3.66
N THR A 180 -11.16 3.81 -3.43
CA THR A 180 -11.53 2.57 -4.11
C THR A 180 -12.26 1.58 -3.20
N ASP A 181 -13.01 0.66 -3.82
CA ASP A 181 -13.80 -0.36 -3.12
C ASP A 181 -13.00 -1.60 -2.71
N VAL A 182 -11.67 -1.57 -2.80
CA VAL A 182 -10.78 -2.72 -2.53
C VAL A 182 -10.98 -3.33 -1.14
N LYS A 183 -11.36 -2.52 -0.13
CA LYS A 183 -11.66 -2.97 1.24
C LYS A 183 -12.92 -3.84 1.34
N ARG A 184 -13.77 -3.85 0.30
CA ARG A 184 -15.02 -4.64 0.24
C ARG A 184 -14.83 -5.99 -0.44
N LEU A 185 -13.62 -6.30 -0.90
CA LEU A 185 -13.27 -7.57 -1.49
C LEU A 185 -13.12 -8.63 -0.39
N THR A 186 -13.77 -9.77 -0.58
CA THR A 186 -13.61 -10.96 0.27
C THR A 186 -13.19 -12.14 -0.59
N PRO A 187 -12.56 -13.18 -0.02
CA PRO A 187 -12.19 -14.37 -0.76
C PRO A 187 -13.36 -15.00 -1.51
N GLU A 188 -14.55 -15.04 -0.90
CA GLU A 188 -15.76 -15.61 -1.48
C GLU A 188 -16.21 -14.83 -2.71
N ARG A 189 -16.19 -13.48 -2.65
CA ARG A 189 -16.53 -12.63 -3.80
C ARG A 189 -15.54 -12.79 -4.94
N LEU A 190 -14.25 -12.97 -4.63
CA LEU A 190 -13.21 -13.20 -5.65
C LEU A 190 -13.40 -14.57 -6.34
N ILE A 191 -13.70 -15.63 -5.56
CA ILE A 191 -13.98 -16.96 -6.12
C ILE A 191 -15.23 -16.93 -7.01
N GLU A 192 -16.31 -16.31 -6.56
CA GLU A 192 -17.54 -16.17 -7.33
C GLU A 192 -17.30 -15.39 -8.63
N ALA A 193 -16.58 -14.26 -8.54
CA ALA A 193 -16.22 -13.46 -9.71
C ALA A 193 -15.41 -14.25 -10.74
N TYR A 194 -14.50 -15.12 -10.30
CA TYR A 194 -13.76 -16.01 -11.20
C TYR A 194 -14.66 -17.02 -11.89
N ARG A 195 -15.60 -17.64 -11.16
CA ARG A 195 -16.56 -18.61 -11.74
C ARG A 195 -17.44 -17.96 -12.81
N LEU A 196 -17.96 -16.76 -12.54
CA LEU A 196 -18.71 -15.97 -13.52
C LEU A 196 -17.84 -15.63 -14.73
N SER A 197 -16.55 -15.33 -14.51
CA SER A 197 -15.61 -15.03 -15.59
C SER A 197 -15.41 -16.20 -16.55
N GLN A 198 -15.41 -17.44 -16.04
CA GLN A 198 -15.36 -18.64 -16.86
C GLN A 198 -16.66 -18.85 -17.65
N MET A 199 -17.82 -18.50 -17.08
CA MET A 199 -19.12 -18.63 -17.74
C MET A 199 -19.34 -17.60 -18.85
N TYR A 200 -18.87 -16.37 -18.64
CA TYR A 200 -19.08 -15.24 -19.56
C TYR A 200 -17.87 -14.91 -20.44
N HIS A 201 -16.78 -15.66 -20.33
CA HIS A 201 -15.53 -15.45 -21.08
C HIS A 201 -14.97 -14.03 -20.97
N ASN A 202 -15.04 -13.44 -19.77
CA ASN A 202 -14.52 -12.10 -19.45
C ASN A 202 -13.55 -12.14 -18.25
N ARG A 203 -13.07 -10.97 -17.79
CA ARG A 203 -12.15 -10.88 -16.64
C ARG A 203 -12.92 -11.00 -15.34
N ALA A 204 -12.30 -11.54 -14.29
CA ALA A 204 -12.95 -11.64 -12.97
C ALA A 204 -13.31 -10.26 -12.42
N SER A 205 -12.42 -9.27 -12.61
CA SER A 205 -12.65 -7.86 -12.25
C SER A 205 -13.84 -7.19 -12.97
N ASP A 206 -14.30 -7.71 -14.11
CA ASP A 206 -15.50 -7.21 -14.80
C ASP A 206 -16.79 -7.69 -14.11
N ASN A 207 -16.72 -8.75 -13.31
CA ASN A 207 -17.85 -9.33 -12.58
C ASN A 207 -17.95 -8.82 -11.13
N ILE A 208 -17.11 -7.86 -10.74
CA ILE A 208 -17.17 -7.23 -9.41
C ILE A 208 -17.60 -5.77 -9.56
N GLN A 209 -18.74 -5.43 -8.97
CA GLN A 209 -19.21 -4.05 -8.90
C GLN A 209 -18.36 -3.24 -7.90
N GLY A 210 -17.85 -2.10 -8.34
CA GLY A 210 -17.11 -1.14 -7.53
C GLY A 210 -16.14 -0.28 -8.34
N ILE A 211 -15.55 0.72 -7.67
CA ILE A 211 -14.50 1.57 -8.23
C ILE A 211 -13.15 0.93 -7.90
N PHE A 212 -12.42 0.55 -8.94
CA PHE A 212 -11.08 -0.05 -8.83
C PHE A 212 -10.13 0.58 -9.85
N CYS A 213 -8.90 0.83 -9.44
CA CYS A 213 -7.82 1.26 -10.35
C CYS A 213 -7.35 0.08 -11.22
N ASP A 214 -6.70 0.36 -12.34
CA ASP A 214 -6.21 -0.69 -13.26
C ASP A 214 -5.31 -1.73 -12.61
N TYR A 215 -4.38 -1.28 -11.76
CA TYR A 215 -3.49 -2.18 -11.07
C TYR A 215 -4.28 -3.09 -10.09
N GLN A 216 -5.33 -2.56 -9.45
CA GLN A 216 -6.20 -3.33 -8.55
C GLN A 216 -7.04 -4.34 -9.35
N ARG A 217 -7.55 -3.95 -10.54
CA ARG A 217 -8.27 -4.88 -11.43
C ARG A 217 -7.38 -6.05 -11.85
N ARG A 218 -6.11 -5.78 -12.19
CA ARG A 218 -5.12 -6.82 -12.49
C ARG A 218 -4.89 -7.73 -11.29
N GLU A 219 -4.77 -7.17 -10.10
CA GLU A 219 -4.59 -7.94 -8.86
C GLU A 219 -5.81 -8.82 -8.54
N ILE A 220 -7.03 -8.29 -8.70
CA ILE A 220 -8.29 -9.03 -8.57
C ILE A 220 -8.28 -10.25 -9.48
N ASP A 221 -7.93 -10.09 -10.76
CA ASP A 221 -7.94 -11.22 -11.72
C ASP A 221 -6.96 -12.33 -11.32
N ILE A 222 -5.77 -11.96 -10.86
CA ILE A 222 -4.73 -12.91 -10.43
C ILE A 222 -5.17 -13.64 -9.16
N LEU A 223 -5.62 -12.89 -8.14
CA LEU A 223 -6.01 -13.46 -6.85
C LEU A 223 -7.29 -14.31 -6.96
N ALA A 224 -8.26 -13.88 -7.76
CA ALA A 224 -9.49 -14.63 -8.00
C ALA A 224 -9.21 -16.02 -8.62
N ALA A 225 -8.32 -16.07 -9.61
CA ALA A 225 -7.88 -17.33 -10.22
C ALA A 225 -7.13 -18.22 -9.22
N TYR A 226 -6.22 -17.64 -8.43
CA TYR A 226 -5.48 -18.36 -7.40
C TYR A 226 -6.40 -18.98 -6.34
N LEU A 227 -7.31 -18.18 -5.77
CA LEU A 227 -8.23 -18.60 -4.73
C LEU A 227 -9.22 -19.65 -5.23
N SER A 228 -9.73 -19.52 -6.46
CA SER A 228 -10.59 -20.56 -7.05
C SER A 228 -9.86 -21.89 -7.21
N ALA A 229 -8.59 -21.87 -7.64
CA ALA A 229 -7.79 -23.08 -7.77
C ALA A 229 -7.49 -23.73 -6.40
N GLU A 230 -7.34 -22.95 -5.34
CA GLU A 230 -7.24 -23.47 -3.97
C GLU A 230 -8.57 -24.05 -3.47
N ASP A 231 -9.70 -23.40 -3.76
CA ASP A 231 -11.03 -23.86 -3.39
C ASP A 231 -11.36 -25.22 -4.05
N ASP A 232 -11.07 -25.34 -5.34
CA ASP A 232 -11.24 -26.59 -6.11
C ASP A 232 -10.39 -27.73 -5.54
N LYS A 233 -9.17 -27.45 -5.06
CA LYS A 233 -8.33 -28.47 -4.41
C LYS A 233 -8.92 -28.95 -3.09
N LYS A 234 -9.55 -28.08 -2.31
CA LYS A 234 -10.19 -28.42 -1.03
C LYS A 234 -11.47 -29.23 -1.22
N HIS A 235 -12.21 -28.96 -2.31
CA HIS A 235 -13.52 -29.56 -2.59
C HIS A 235 -13.46 -30.71 -3.60
N LYS A 236 -12.28 -31.10 -4.10
CA LYS A 236 -12.13 -32.31 -4.93
C LYS A 236 -12.54 -33.53 -4.10
N PRO A 237 -13.57 -34.30 -4.52
CA PRO A 237 -13.89 -35.55 -3.86
C PRO A 237 -12.69 -36.48 -3.98
N ASN A 238 -12.35 -37.13 -2.86
CA ASN A 238 -11.26 -38.09 -2.75
C ASN A 238 -11.61 -39.34 -3.59
N ASN A 239 -11.52 -39.25 -4.93
CA ASN A 239 -11.77 -40.34 -5.87
C ASN A 239 -10.60 -41.34 -5.90
N ARG A 240 -10.09 -41.71 -4.72
CA ARG A 240 -9.20 -42.86 -4.53
C ARG A 240 -10.03 -44.03 -4.02
N GLY A 241 -10.64 -44.78 -4.94
CA GLY A 241 -11.20 -46.09 -4.59
C GLY A 241 -12.49 -46.51 -5.27
N LYS A 242 -12.60 -46.42 -6.60
CA LYS A 242 -13.41 -47.38 -7.35
C LYS A 242 -12.55 -47.99 -8.46
N LYS A 243 -11.72 -48.96 -8.06
CA LYS A 243 -11.22 -49.98 -9.01
C LYS A 243 -12.47 -50.70 -9.51
N TYR A 244 -12.87 -50.45 -10.74
CA TYR A 244 -13.74 -51.38 -11.46
C TYR A 244 -12.93 -52.66 -11.66
N VAL A 245 -13.22 -53.67 -10.84
CA VAL A 245 -12.81 -55.04 -11.12
C VAL A 245 -13.74 -55.50 -12.25
N ARG A 246 -13.16 -55.73 -13.43
CA ARG A 246 -13.80 -56.44 -14.53
C ARG A 246 -13.82 -57.93 -14.22
#